data_AF-A0A0B7JKZ7-F1
#
_entry.id   AF-A0A0B7JKZ7-F1
#
_cell.length_a   1.000
_cell.length_b   1.000
_cell.length_c   1.000
_cell.angle_alpha   90.00
_cell.angle_beta   90.00
_cell.angle_gamma   90.00
#
_symmetry.space_group_name_H-M   'P 1'
#
loop_
_entity.id
_entity.type
_entity.pdbx_description
1 polymer ?
#
loop_
_entity_poly.entity_id
_entity_poly.type
_entity_poly.pdbx_seq_one_letter_code
_entity_poly.pdbx_strand_id
1 'polypeptide(L)'
;MSASLGRIQASVAAATQEVTVAAANINFDFTLVKLEAPKPLGELLTWKRKHEAENGRSHITARRLGALFDGVCPDTPNLIEAYGTRVAEISKQAVDNEPKEYRDSIFSAYTGVDGTSIWAAATSSKTAIHVHMLACMLAELWDPPEAVSILEELVTERRRYIATRLEQGEPIHISLAAAAQQDISRQDLAVLDASARAWIQTARVVMRVKYTQLKLILKNLDTFVNEKTDVFGGVTEAWKLTLETMEKLVSGIPQESRHGAAVLGISAWHIYPDIHVFGARNVEVQMNDPLVHNGGILSLGCSPSDSHLGVHWSLCLNHFKFYGSSVQRKQTLQENPNMIAFRNFHHAFIGVILSKWETSTEEISTGLQVFISLCSLMSAEDPNIAIVLNSTGIVAQECRDDPTTRAFFDYGRRKPQFLSIGGIAIYEPGDQLLKPYFGLCGIETLLKCFQNPHDRGLLEQENI
;
A
#
# COMPACT_ATOMS: atom_id res chain seq x y z
N MET A 1 -29.52 -49.78 -7.11
CA MET A 1 -28.25 -50.14 -7.80
C MET A 1 -27.76 -49.08 -8.81
N SER A 2 -28.51 -48.02 -9.15
CA SER A 2 -28.03 -46.97 -10.07
C SER A 2 -27.11 -45.93 -9.43
N ALA A 3 -27.30 -45.59 -8.15
CA ALA A 3 -26.49 -44.58 -7.44
C ALA A 3 -25.03 -45.03 -7.16
N SER A 4 -24.78 -46.33 -7.05
CA SER A 4 -23.44 -46.90 -6.80
C SER A 4 -22.59 -46.96 -8.06
N LEU A 5 -23.19 -47.20 -9.24
CA LEU A 5 -22.48 -47.22 -10.53
C LEU A 5 -22.02 -45.81 -10.95
N GLY A 6 -22.84 -44.79 -10.73
CA GLY A 6 -22.46 -43.40 -10.98
C GLY A 6 -21.30 -42.92 -10.10
N ARG A 7 -21.25 -43.38 -8.83
CA ARG A 7 -20.12 -43.09 -7.92
C ARG A 7 -18.81 -43.75 -8.37
N ILE A 8 -18.86 -44.96 -8.92
CA ILE A 8 -17.67 -45.67 -9.41
C ILE A 8 -17.15 -45.05 -10.71
N GLN A 9 -18.03 -44.67 -11.63
CA GLN A 9 -17.62 -43.93 -12.84
C GLN A 9 -17.03 -42.56 -12.50
N ALA A 10 -17.64 -41.83 -11.56
CA ALA A 10 -17.10 -40.56 -11.08
C ALA A 10 -15.74 -40.74 -10.38
N SER A 11 -15.57 -41.76 -9.55
CA SER A 11 -14.28 -42.02 -8.87
C SER A 11 -13.18 -42.47 -9.83
N VAL A 12 -13.51 -43.22 -10.89
CA VAL A 12 -12.55 -43.61 -11.92
C VAL A 12 -12.20 -42.42 -12.82
N ALA A 13 -13.16 -41.59 -13.20
CA ALA A 13 -12.90 -40.35 -13.93
C ALA A 13 -12.02 -39.39 -13.11
N ALA A 14 -12.32 -39.23 -11.82
CA ALA A 14 -11.50 -38.44 -10.88
C ALA A 14 -10.09 -39.00 -10.74
N ALA A 15 -9.92 -40.32 -10.53
CA ALA A 15 -8.60 -40.94 -10.45
C ALA A 15 -7.79 -40.80 -11.75
N THR A 16 -8.44 -40.89 -12.90
CA THR A 16 -7.78 -40.72 -14.21
C THR A 16 -7.36 -39.26 -14.42
N GLN A 17 -8.19 -38.30 -14.00
CA GLN A 17 -7.85 -36.88 -14.01
C GLN A 17 -6.73 -36.56 -13.02
N GLU A 18 -6.75 -37.10 -11.80
CA GLU A 18 -5.69 -36.94 -10.81
C GLU A 18 -4.34 -37.48 -11.32
N VAL A 19 -4.32 -38.68 -11.90
CA VAL A 19 -3.11 -39.26 -12.50
C VAL A 19 -2.63 -38.42 -13.69
N THR A 20 -3.55 -37.91 -14.51
CA THR A 20 -3.20 -37.05 -15.65
C THR A 20 -2.67 -35.69 -15.20
N VAL A 21 -3.22 -35.09 -14.15
CA VAL A 21 -2.77 -33.81 -13.57
C VAL A 21 -1.43 -34.00 -12.84
N ALA A 22 -1.24 -35.10 -12.13
CA ALA A 22 0.04 -35.43 -11.49
C ALA A 22 1.14 -35.65 -12.54
N ALA A 23 0.85 -36.39 -13.61
CA ALA A 23 1.74 -36.54 -14.75
C ALA A 23 2.00 -35.22 -15.49
N ALA A 24 0.99 -34.35 -15.58
CA ALA A 24 1.13 -33.02 -16.14
C ALA A 24 1.95 -32.07 -15.26
N ASN A 25 1.91 -32.19 -13.94
CA ASN A 25 2.77 -31.38 -13.05
C ASN A 25 4.25 -31.75 -13.23
N ILE A 26 4.55 -33.00 -13.62
CA ILE A 26 5.90 -33.46 -13.97
C ILE A 26 6.33 -32.94 -15.36
N ASN A 27 5.40 -32.82 -16.32
CA ASN A 27 5.71 -32.40 -17.70
C ASN A 27 5.56 -30.90 -17.98
N PHE A 28 4.69 -30.20 -17.25
CA PHE A 28 4.50 -28.75 -17.31
C PHE A 28 5.28 -28.10 -16.17
N ASP A 29 6.59 -28.24 -16.19
CA ASP A 29 7.42 -27.28 -15.49
C ASP A 29 7.32 -25.95 -16.25
N PHE A 30 6.42 -25.09 -15.77
CA PHE A 30 6.23 -23.80 -16.39
C PHE A 30 7.53 -23.06 -16.52
N THR A 31 8.58 -23.29 -15.72
CA THR A 31 9.87 -22.56 -15.78
C THR A 31 10.64 -22.69 -17.11
N LEU A 32 10.27 -23.61 -18.01
CA LEU A 32 11.08 -23.95 -19.19
C LEU A 32 10.83 -23.14 -20.48
N VAL A 33 9.73 -22.38 -20.61
CA VAL A 33 9.35 -21.70 -21.89
C VAL A 33 9.57 -20.19 -21.81
N LYS A 34 10.77 -19.69 -22.13
CA LYS A 34 11.10 -18.25 -22.10
C LYS A 34 10.55 -17.51 -23.33
N LEU A 35 9.81 -16.41 -23.12
CA LEU A 35 9.44 -15.50 -24.22
C LEU A 35 10.63 -14.58 -24.57
N GLU A 36 10.70 -14.13 -25.83
CA GLU A 36 11.74 -13.20 -26.26
C GLU A 36 11.66 -11.90 -25.46
N ALA A 37 12.80 -11.47 -24.93
CA ALA A 37 12.83 -10.41 -23.94
C ALA A 37 12.69 -9.01 -24.57
N PRO A 38 11.92 -8.07 -23.99
CA PRO A 38 11.78 -6.72 -24.54
C PRO A 38 13.12 -5.97 -24.52
N LYS A 39 13.63 -5.52 -25.66
CA LYS A 39 15.02 -5.02 -25.72
C LYS A 39 15.39 -3.81 -24.83
N PRO A 40 14.53 -2.80 -24.55
CA PRO A 40 15.03 -1.57 -23.92
C PRO A 40 15.26 -1.69 -22.40
N LEU A 41 14.46 -2.49 -21.67
CA LEU A 41 14.58 -2.55 -20.20
C LEU A 41 15.77 -3.42 -19.75
N GLY A 42 16.02 -4.54 -20.42
CA GLY A 42 17.05 -5.50 -20.02
C GLY A 42 18.49 -5.00 -20.14
N GLU A 43 18.71 -3.88 -20.83
CA GLU A 43 20.01 -3.19 -20.91
C GLU A 43 20.19 -2.16 -19.79
N LEU A 44 19.08 -1.68 -19.21
CA LEU A 44 19.06 -0.69 -18.14
C LEU A 44 19.10 -1.32 -16.74
N LEU A 45 18.86 -2.63 -16.65
CA LEU A 45 18.95 -3.37 -15.39
C LEU A 45 20.40 -3.76 -15.07
N THR A 46 20.73 -3.75 -13.78
CA THR A 46 21.99 -4.33 -13.31
C THR A 46 22.04 -5.82 -13.65
N TRP A 47 23.25 -6.35 -13.87
CA TRP A 47 23.44 -7.77 -14.18
C TRP A 47 22.74 -8.68 -13.16
N LYS A 48 22.79 -8.33 -11.87
CA LYS A 48 22.15 -9.10 -10.80
C LYS A 48 20.62 -9.13 -10.93
N ARG A 49 19.98 -7.97 -11.16
CA ARG A 49 18.52 -7.87 -11.34
C ARG A 49 18.07 -8.61 -12.60
N LYS A 50 18.81 -8.46 -13.70
CA LYS A 50 18.54 -9.19 -14.94
C LYS A 50 18.64 -10.70 -14.74
N HIS A 51 19.71 -11.17 -14.09
CA HIS A 51 19.91 -12.59 -13.82
C HIS A 51 18.78 -13.16 -12.94
N GLU A 52 18.41 -12.45 -11.87
CA GLU A 52 17.30 -12.82 -10.99
C GLU A 52 15.95 -12.87 -11.72
N ALA A 53 15.71 -11.92 -12.62
CA ALA A 53 14.47 -11.86 -13.39
C ALA A 53 14.39 -12.88 -14.54
N GLU A 54 15.52 -13.39 -15.03
CA GLU A 54 15.56 -14.39 -16.11
C GLU A 54 15.71 -15.83 -15.64
N ASN A 55 16.44 -16.05 -14.54
CA ASN A 55 16.80 -17.40 -14.07
C ASN A 55 16.54 -17.58 -12.57
N GLY A 56 16.23 -16.50 -11.85
CA GLY A 56 16.05 -16.51 -10.41
C GLY A 56 14.62 -16.82 -9.98
N ARG A 57 14.37 -16.61 -8.69
CA ARG A 57 13.08 -16.89 -8.07
C ARG A 57 11.99 -15.97 -8.60
N SER A 58 12.33 -14.72 -8.92
CA SER A 58 11.41 -13.75 -9.50
C SER A 58 10.84 -14.22 -10.83
N HIS A 59 11.66 -14.86 -11.68
CA HIS A 59 11.20 -15.48 -12.93
C HIS A 59 10.17 -16.58 -12.65
N ILE A 60 10.52 -17.53 -11.76
CA ILE A 60 9.65 -18.65 -11.39
C ILE A 60 8.31 -18.13 -10.86
N THR A 61 8.33 -17.16 -9.94
CA THR A 61 7.13 -16.56 -9.35
C THR A 61 6.23 -15.92 -10.41
N ALA A 62 6.80 -15.12 -11.33
CA ALA A 62 6.04 -14.47 -12.39
C ALA A 62 5.33 -15.50 -13.30
N ARG A 63 6.01 -16.60 -13.63
CA ARG A 63 5.44 -17.68 -14.45
C ARG A 63 4.32 -18.43 -13.77
N ARG A 64 4.54 -18.82 -12.51
CA ARG A 64 3.52 -19.52 -11.70
C ARG A 64 2.26 -18.67 -11.55
N LEU A 65 2.43 -17.38 -11.26
CA LEU A 65 1.32 -16.44 -11.18
C LEU A 65 0.65 -16.24 -12.55
N GLY A 66 1.42 -16.05 -13.61
CA GLY A 66 0.89 -15.90 -14.95
C GLY A 66 0.08 -17.11 -15.42
N ALA A 67 0.50 -18.33 -15.08
CA ALA A 67 -0.24 -19.54 -15.37
C ALA A 67 -1.48 -19.72 -14.47
N LEU A 68 -1.39 -19.38 -13.18
CA LEU A 68 -2.50 -19.50 -12.23
C LEU A 68 -3.66 -18.55 -12.54
N PHE A 69 -3.34 -17.33 -12.98
CA PHE A 69 -4.32 -16.31 -13.35
C PHE A 69 -4.65 -16.29 -14.84
N ASP A 70 -4.24 -17.32 -15.59
CA ASP A 70 -4.58 -17.42 -17.01
C ASP A 70 -6.10 -17.45 -17.20
N GLY A 71 -6.58 -16.73 -18.22
CA GLY A 71 -7.99 -16.53 -18.52
C GLY A 71 -8.78 -15.62 -17.56
N VAL A 72 -8.13 -14.96 -16.59
CA VAL A 72 -8.81 -13.99 -15.69
C VAL A 72 -8.90 -12.60 -16.32
N CYS A 73 -7.80 -12.17 -16.95
CA CYS A 73 -7.65 -10.82 -17.46
C CYS A 73 -8.23 -10.66 -18.88
N PRO A 74 -8.76 -9.48 -19.22
CA PRO A 74 -9.07 -9.11 -20.60
C PRO A 74 -7.80 -9.09 -21.46
N ASP A 75 -7.97 -9.18 -22.79
CA ASP A 75 -6.87 -8.92 -23.72
C ASP A 75 -6.62 -7.41 -23.82
N THR A 76 -5.39 -6.98 -23.51
CA THR A 76 -5.01 -5.56 -23.48
C THR A 76 -3.66 -5.32 -24.17
N PRO A 77 -3.54 -5.61 -25.48
CA PRO A 77 -2.27 -5.52 -26.19
C PRO A 77 -1.73 -4.08 -26.22
N ASN A 78 -2.58 -3.07 -26.43
CA ASN A 78 -2.14 -1.68 -26.52
C ASN A 78 -1.67 -1.15 -25.17
N LEU A 79 -2.33 -1.54 -24.08
CA LEU A 79 -1.93 -1.20 -22.71
C LEU A 79 -0.60 -1.84 -22.34
N ILE A 80 -0.38 -3.11 -22.70
CA ILE A 80 0.90 -3.79 -22.44
C ILE A 80 2.04 -3.08 -23.18
N GLU A 81 1.81 -2.69 -24.43
CA GLU A 81 2.79 -1.95 -25.23
C GLU A 81 3.06 -0.55 -24.67
N ALA A 82 2.01 0.21 -24.33
CA ALA A 82 2.12 1.52 -23.72
C ALA A 82 2.84 1.45 -22.37
N TYR A 83 2.50 0.46 -21.53
CA TYR A 83 3.16 0.24 -20.24
C TYR A 83 4.63 -0.12 -20.43
N GLY A 84 4.97 -1.03 -21.36
CA GLY A 84 6.36 -1.37 -21.67
C GLY A 84 7.17 -0.14 -22.15
N THR A 85 6.55 0.72 -22.96
CA THR A 85 7.16 1.97 -23.44
C THR A 85 7.38 2.96 -22.29
N ARG A 86 6.37 3.17 -21.43
CA ARG A 86 6.46 4.00 -20.21
C ARG A 86 7.56 3.50 -19.28
N VAL A 87 7.66 2.19 -19.10
CA VAL A 87 8.69 1.56 -18.26
C VAL A 87 10.08 1.85 -18.81
N ALA A 88 10.30 1.69 -20.12
CA ALA A 88 11.56 1.98 -20.77
C ALA A 88 11.94 3.47 -20.66
N GLU A 89 11.00 4.39 -20.89
CA GLU A 89 11.18 5.84 -20.77
C GLU A 89 11.63 6.23 -19.37
N ILE A 90 10.86 5.83 -18.35
CA ILE A 90 11.15 6.11 -16.95
C ILE A 90 12.50 5.51 -16.55
N SER A 91 12.76 4.26 -16.98
CA SER A 91 13.99 3.57 -16.59
C SER A 91 15.21 4.27 -17.16
N LYS A 92 15.15 4.70 -18.42
CA LYS A 92 16.22 5.46 -19.07
C LYS A 92 16.47 6.78 -18.35
N GLN A 93 15.40 7.53 -18.06
CA GLN A 93 15.52 8.81 -17.37
C GLN A 93 16.04 8.67 -15.94
N ALA A 94 15.63 7.62 -15.21
CA ALA A 94 16.12 7.34 -13.86
C ALA A 94 17.61 6.96 -13.87
N VAL A 95 18.02 6.11 -14.84
CA VAL A 95 19.43 5.79 -15.06
C VAL A 95 20.18 7.08 -15.36
N ASP A 96 19.79 7.87 -16.36
CA ASP A 96 20.50 9.11 -16.76
C ASP A 96 20.68 10.12 -15.61
N ASN A 97 19.76 10.13 -14.63
CA ASN A 97 19.82 11.00 -13.44
C ASN A 97 20.58 10.39 -12.23
N GLU A 98 21.06 9.16 -12.32
CA GLU A 98 21.76 8.48 -11.23
C GLU A 98 23.17 9.06 -11.02
N PRO A 99 23.56 9.45 -9.79
CA PRO A 99 24.91 9.95 -9.52
C PRO A 99 25.97 8.90 -9.82
N LYS A 100 27.05 9.32 -10.52
CA LYS A 100 28.16 8.43 -10.91
C LYS A 100 28.80 7.71 -9.72
N GLU A 101 28.85 8.37 -8.57
CA GLU A 101 29.39 7.83 -7.31
C GLU A 101 28.69 6.54 -6.85
N TYR A 102 27.38 6.41 -7.10
CA TYR A 102 26.63 5.20 -6.73
C TYR A 102 26.89 4.06 -7.72
N ARG A 103 27.01 4.37 -9.00
CA ARG A 103 27.30 3.39 -10.07
C ARG A 103 28.69 2.77 -9.94
N ASP A 104 29.67 3.53 -9.45
CA ASP A 104 31.04 3.05 -9.27
C ASP A 104 31.29 2.47 -7.85
N SER A 105 30.24 2.42 -7.01
CA SER A 105 30.34 1.93 -5.63
C SER A 105 30.31 0.40 -5.53
N ILE A 106 30.69 -0.11 -4.36
CA ILE A 106 30.52 -1.53 -3.99
C ILE A 106 29.06 -2.01 -3.99
N PHE A 107 28.10 -1.08 -4.04
CA PHE A 107 26.67 -1.36 -4.07
C PHE A 107 26.07 -1.23 -5.48
N SER A 108 26.89 -1.00 -6.51
CA SER A 108 26.47 -0.83 -7.90
C SER A 108 25.54 -1.92 -8.44
N ALA A 109 25.68 -3.16 -7.93
CA ALA A 109 24.77 -4.26 -8.27
C ALA A 109 23.33 -4.08 -7.76
N TYR A 110 23.11 -3.18 -6.79
CA TYR A 110 21.84 -2.90 -6.13
C TYR A 110 21.33 -1.47 -6.37
N THR A 111 22.10 -0.62 -7.03
CA THR A 111 21.67 0.75 -7.37
C THR A 111 20.86 0.77 -8.67
N GLY A 112 20.27 1.93 -9.00
CA GLY A 112 19.41 2.10 -10.17
C GLY A 112 18.00 1.53 -10.02
N VAL A 113 17.31 1.44 -11.16
CA VAL A 113 15.88 1.09 -11.27
C VAL A 113 15.62 -0.38 -10.95
N ASP A 114 14.65 -0.66 -10.08
CA ASP A 114 14.18 -2.03 -9.86
C ASP A 114 13.05 -2.37 -10.84
N GLY A 115 13.43 -2.92 -11.99
CA GLY A 115 12.51 -3.52 -12.95
C GLY A 115 12.51 -5.05 -12.91
N THR A 116 12.96 -5.67 -11.81
CA THR A 116 13.16 -7.13 -11.72
C THR A 116 11.86 -7.89 -11.96
N SER A 117 10.78 -7.52 -11.26
CA SER A 117 9.47 -8.15 -11.43
C SER A 117 8.82 -7.84 -12.78
N ILE A 118 9.05 -6.64 -13.36
CA ILE A 118 8.59 -6.28 -14.71
C ILE A 118 9.26 -7.15 -15.76
N TRP A 119 10.59 -7.30 -15.69
CA TRP A 119 11.36 -8.11 -16.63
C TRP A 119 11.01 -9.60 -16.52
N ALA A 120 10.86 -10.09 -15.29
CA ALA A 120 10.41 -11.44 -15.02
C ALA A 120 9.03 -11.69 -15.65
N ALA A 121 8.08 -10.77 -15.46
CA ALA A 121 6.76 -10.85 -16.07
C ALA A 121 6.80 -10.83 -17.60
N ALA A 122 7.53 -9.89 -18.18
CA ALA A 122 7.61 -9.71 -19.63
C ALA A 122 8.24 -10.91 -20.36
N THR A 123 9.18 -11.60 -19.73
CA THR A 123 9.80 -12.84 -20.25
C THR A 123 9.00 -14.11 -19.94
N SER A 124 7.89 -13.97 -19.21
CA SER A 124 7.03 -15.08 -18.78
C SER A 124 5.76 -15.20 -19.63
N SER A 125 4.85 -14.24 -19.53
CA SER A 125 3.58 -14.23 -20.26
C SER A 125 2.89 -12.86 -20.18
N LYS A 126 1.94 -12.59 -21.07
CA LYS A 126 1.07 -11.40 -20.98
C LYS A 126 0.33 -11.34 -19.65
N THR A 127 -0.22 -12.46 -19.19
CA THR A 127 -0.90 -12.58 -17.90
C THR A 127 0.04 -12.27 -16.73
N ALA A 128 1.32 -12.64 -16.81
CA ALA A 128 2.30 -12.28 -15.78
C ALA A 128 2.52 -10.75 -15.72
N ILE A 129 2.49 -10.05 -16.86
CA ILE A 129 2.53 -8.57 -16.89
C ILE A 129 1.30 -8.01 -16.20
N HIS A 130 0.11 -8.52 -16.48
CA HIS A 130 -1.11 -8.11 -15.79
C HIS A 130 -1.01 -8.30 -14.28
N VAL A 131 -0.45 -9.44 -13.82
CA VAL A 131 -0.27 -9.71 -12.39
C VAL A 131 0.74 -8.73 -11.77
N HIS A 132 1.80 -8.38 -12.48
CA HIS A 132 2.71 -7.32 -12.04
C HIS A 132 1.97 -5.98 -11.92
N MET A 133 1.13 -5.63 -12.90
CA MET A 133 0.32 -4.41 -12.87
C MET A 133 -0.68 -4.40 -11.70
N LEU A 134 -1.23 -5.55 -11.31
CA LEU A 134 -2.01 -5.71 -10.08
C LEU A 134 -1.15 -5.46 -8.83
N ALA A 135 0.05 -6.04 -8.77
CA ALA A 135 0.97 -5.80 -7.66
C ALA A 135 1.30 -4.30 -7.54
N CYS A 136 1.42 -3.57 -8.65
CA CYS A 136 1.55 -2.12 -8.62
C CYS A 136 0.29 -1.43 -8.05
N MET A 137 -0.91 -1.82 -8.46
CA MET A 137 -2.15 -1.25 -7.88
C MET A 137 -2.22 -1.47 -6.37
N LEU A 138 -1.82 -2.65 -5.89
CA LEU A 138 -1.79 -2.95 -4.46
C LEU A 138 -0.71 -2.16 -3.74
N ALA A 139 0.50 -2.08 -4.29
CA ALA A 139 1.60 -1.32 -3.70
C ALA A 139 1.38 0.20 -3.69
N GLU A 140 0.52 0.71 -4.59
CA GLU A 140 0.14 2.12 -4.65
C GLU A 140 -0.77 2.53 -3.48
N LEU A 141 -1.59 1.60 -2.96
CA LEU A 141 -2.65 1.89 -1.98
C LEU A 141 -2.48 1.22 -0.62
N TRP A 142 -1.94 0.00 -0.58
CA TRP A 142 -1.86 -0.84 0.63
C TRP A 142 -0.42 -0.90 1.16
N ASP A 143 -0.31 -1.02 2.48
CA ASP A 143 0.96 -1.25 3.14
C ASP A 143 1.53 -2.64 2.78
N PRO A 144 2.87 -2.83 2.81
CA PRO A 144 3.49 -4.09 2.40
C PRO A 144 2.87 -5.37 2.99
N PRO A 145 2.63 -5.49 4.32
CA PRO A 145 2.03 -6.70 4.86
C PRO A 145 0.58 -6.91 4.40
N GLU A 146 -0.19 -5.84 4.17
CA GLU A 146 -1.57 -5.90 3.69
C GLU A 146 -1.62 -6.35 2.22
N ALA A 147 -0.79 -5.74 1.36
CA ALA A 147 -0.67 -6.10 -0.06
C ALA A 147 -0.26 -7.57 -0.23
N VAL A 148 0.71 -8.05 0.55
CA VAL A 148 1.15 -9.45 0.52
C VAL A 148 0.03 -10.39 0.98
N SER A 149 -0.72 -10.03 2.03
CA SER A 149 -1.88 -10.83 2.48
C SER A 149 -2.99 -10.86 1.43
N ILE A 150 -3.25 -9.75 0.72
CA ILE A 150 -4.20 -9.71 -0.41
C ILE A 150 -3.75 -10.67 -1.51
N LEU A 151 -2.48 -10.60 -1.94
CA LEU A 151 -1.94 -11.50 -2.97
C LEU A 151 -2.01 -12.98 -2.53
N GLU A 152 -1.73 -13.28 -1.27
CA GLU A 152 -1.82 -14.65 -0.70
C GLU A 152 -3.28 -15.16 -0.74
N GLU A 153 -4.25 -14.29 -0.40
CA GLU A 153 -5.68 -14.59 -0.52
C GLU A 153 -6.11 -14.84 -1.96
N LEU A 154 -5.66 -14.01 -2.91
CA LEU A 154 -5.96 -14.20 -4.33
C LEU A 154 -5.44 -15.53 -4.87
N VAL A 155 -4.20 -15.90 -4.54
CA VAL A 155 -3.62 -17.18 -4.93
C VAL A 155 -4.41 -18.34 -4.33
N THR A 156 -4.77 -18.25 -3.06
CA THR A 156 -5.51 -19.29 -2.33
C THR A 156 -6.90 -19.49 -2.91
N GLU A 157 -7.68 -18.41 -3.09
CA GLU A 157 -9.02 -18.48 -3.63
C GLU A 157 -9.03 -18.90 -5.10
N ARG A 158 -8.05 -18.46 -5.90
CA ARG A 158 -7.93 -18.91 -7.30
C ARG A 158 -7.67 -20.41 -7.39
N ARG A 159 -6.79 -20.96 -6.54
CA ARG A 159 -6.55 -22.41 -6.47
C ARG A 159 -7.81 -23.16 -6.05
N ARG A 160 -8.53 -22.66 -5.03
CA ARG A 160 -9.80 -23.25 -4.60
C ARG A 160 -10.83 -23.25 -5.72
N TYR A 161 -10.98 -22.12 -6.41
CA TYR A 161 -11.88 -22.00 -7.56
C TYR A 161 -11.57 -23.03 -8.66
N ILE A 162 -10.30 -23.24 -9.00
CA ILE A 162 -9.89 -24.24 -10.00
C ILE A 162 -10.18 -25.66 -9.48
N ALA A 163 -9.85 -25.95 -8.22
CA ALA A 163 -10.10 -27.25 -7.61
C ALA A 163 -11.60 -27.62 -7.59
N THR A 164 -12.47 -26.69 -7.19
CA THR A 164 -13.92 -26.90 -7.17
C THR A 164 -14.46 -27.19 -8.57
N ARG A 165 -13.96 -26.52 -9.62
CA ARG A 165 -14.36 -26.79 -10.99
C ARG A 165 -13.90 -28.18 -11.48
N LEU A 166 -12.71 -28.64 -11.06
CA LEU A 166 -12.24 -29.99 -11.35
C LEU A 166 -13.13 -31.04 -10.67
N GLU A 167 -13.47 -30.83 -9.39
CA GLU A 167 -14.36 -31.72 -8.63
C GLU A 167 -15.77 -31.81 -9.24
N GLN A 168 -16.25 -30.72 -9.85
CA GLN A 168 -17.53 -30.66 -10.56
C GLN A 168 -17.48 -31.30 -11.96
N GLY A 169 -16.32 -31.79 -12.40
CA GLY A 169 -16.14 -32.42 -13.70
C GLY A 169 -16.17 -31.45 -14.88
N GLU A 170 -15.97 -30.15 -14.63
CA GLU A 170 -15.91 -29.16 -15.70
C GLU A 170 -14.63 -29.33 -16.54
N PRO A 171 -14.69 -29.08 -17.86
CA PRO A 171 -13.51 -29.16 -18.71
C PRO A 171 -12.55 -28.01 -18.38
N ILE A 172 -11.43 -28.32 -17.72
CA ILE A 172 -10.35 -27.38 -17.44
C ILE A 172 -9.10 -27.79 -18.23
N HIS A 173 -8.42 -26.80 -18.81
CA HIS A 173 -7.16 -27.04 -19.50
C HIS A 173 -6.10 -27.59 -18.52
N ILE A 174 -5.39 -28.63 -18.92
CA ILE A 174 -4.44 -29.36 -18.07
C ILE A 174 -3.36 -28.43 -17.50
N SER A 175 -2.91 -27.42 -18.27
CA SER A 175 -1.93 -26.44 -17.78
C SER A 175 -2.48 -25.62 -16.60
N LEU A 176 -3.76 -25.24 -16.62
CA LEU A 176 -4.38 -24.47 -15.54
C LEU A 176 -4.56 -25.33 -14.28
N ALA A 177 -4.91 -26.61 -14.44
CA ALA A 177 -4.96 -27.57 -13.35
C ALA A 177 -3.57 -27.79 -12.72
N ALA A 178 -2.53 -27.92 -13.54
CA ALA A 178 -1.15 -28.03 -13.07
C ALA A 178 -0.69 -26.75 -12.33
N ALA A 179 -0.99 -25.57 -12.87
CA ALA A 179 -0.65 -24.29 -12.25
C ALA A 179 -1.28 -24.12 -10.84
N ALA A 180 -2.49 -24.64 -10.63
CA ALA A 180 -3.16 -24.61 -9.33
C ALA A 180 -2.44 -25.45 -8.25
N GLN A 181 -1.67 -26.46 -8.65
CA GLN A 181 -0.90 -27.33 -7.74
C GLN A 181 0.50 -26.78 -7.45
N GLN A 182 0.96 -25.76 -8.17
CA GLN A 182 2.29 -25.22 -7.99
C GLN A 182 2.35 -24.32 -6.76
N ASP A 183 3.36 -24.54 -5.91
CA ASP A 183 3.54 -23.74 -4.71
C ASP A 183 4.03 -22.31 -5.04
N ILE A 184 3.48 -21.34 -4.31
CA ILE A 184 3.82 -19.91 -4.39
C ILE A 184 3.86 -19.47 -2.95
N SER A 185 5.06 -19.27 -2.42
CA SER A 185 5.22 -18.96 -1.01
C SER A 185 4.85 -17.51 -0.73
N ARG A 186 4.47 -17.21 0.51
CA ARG A 186 4.27 -15.82 0.96
C ARG A 186 5.52 -14.96 0.78
N GLN A 187 6.70 -15.56 0.90
CA GLN A 187 7.98 -14.88 0.66
C GLN A 187 8.15 -14.48 -0.81
N ASP A 188 7.72 -15.34 -1.73
CA ASP A 188 7.75 -15.04 -3.17
C ASP A 188 6.83 -13.84 -3.50
N LEU A 189 5.66 -13.78 -2.88
CA LEU A 189 4.72 -12.65 -3.01
C LEU A 189 5.28 -11.36 -2.39
N ALA A 190 6.00 -11.46 -1.27
CA ALA A 190 6.66 -10.32 -0.65
C ALA A 190 7.78 -9.73 -1.54
N VAL A 191 8.53 -10.58 -2.24
CA VAL A 191 9.53 -10.12 -3.21
C VAL A 191 8.87 -9.43 -4.41
N LEU A 192 7.73 -9.94 -4.88
CA LEU A 192 6.94 -9.29 -5.93
C LEU A 192 6.44 -7.91 -5.49
N ASP A 193 5.82 -7.79 -4.31
CA ASP A 193 5.36 -6.49 -3.76
C ASP A 193 6.53 -5.51 -3.59
N ALA A 194 7.64 -5.96 -3.03
CA ALA A 194 8.82 -5.13 -2.82
C ALA A 194 9.36 -4.55 -4.14
N SER A 195 9.45 -5.38 -5.19
CA SER A 195 9.90 -4.93 -6.51
C SER A 195 8.88 -3.99 -7.17
N ALA A 196 7.57 -4.28 -7.10
CA ALA A 196 6.53 -3.39 -7.61
C ALA A 196 6.51 -2.02 -6.91
N ARG A 197 6.74 -2.01 -5.60
CA ARG A 197 6.82 -0.79 -4.79
C ARG A 197 8.07 0.03 -5.09
N ALA A 198 9.22 -0.62 -5.25
CA ALA A 198 10.46 0.05 -5.66
C ALA A 198 10.33 0.67 -7.07
N TRP A 199 9.65 -0.03 -7.98
CA TRP A 199 9.28 0.51 -9.29
C TRP A 199 8.42 1.78 -9.17
N ILE A 200 7.30 1.71 -8.45
CA ILE A 200 6.39 2.86 -8.26
C ILE A 200 7.12 4.07 -7.65
N GLN A 201 7.98 3.84 -6.66
CA GLN A 201 8.75 4.92 -6.05
C GLN A 201 9.64 5.63 -7.07
N THR A 202 10.34 4.86 -7.91
CA THR A 202 11.16 5.40 -8.99
C THR A 202 10.31 6.16 -10.01
N ALA A 203 9.21 5.56 -10.46
CA ALA A 203 8.31 6.14 -11.44
C ALA A 203 7.66 7.43 -10.95
N ARG A 204 7.26 7.54 -9.67
CA ARG A 204 6.75 8.78 -9.07
C ARG A 204 7.77 9.90 -9.05
N VAL A 205 9.06 9.59 -8.81
CA VAL A 205 10.14 10.59 -8.82
C VAL A 205 10.36 11.12 -10.24
N VAL A 206 10.40 10.22 -11.23
CA VAL A 206 10.62 10.59 -12.63
C VAL A 206 9.41 11.34 -13.20
N MET A 207 8.19 10.84 -12.95
CA MET A 207 6.92 11.39 -13.44
C MET A 207 6.32 12.45 -12.50
N ARG A 208 7.15 13.11 -11.70
CA ARG A 208 6.71 13.97 -10.59
C ARG A 208 5.69 15.03 -10.99
N VAL A 209 5.84 15.65 -12.15
CA VAL A 209 4.93 16.71 -12.63
C VAL A 209 3.52 16.15 -12.82
N LYS A 210 3.37 15.11 -13.65
CA LYS A 210 2.08 14.47 -13.93
C LYS A 210 1.49 13.81 -12.68
N TYR A 211 2.32 13.17 -11.86
CA TYR A 211 1.89 12.60 -10.59
C TYR A 211 1.37 13.66 -9.60
N THR A 212 2.01 14.83 -9.55
CA THR A 212 1.55 15.95 -8.72
C THR A 212 0.22 16.50 -9.22
N GLN A 213 0.06 16.63 -10.54
CA GLN A 213 -1.20 17.06 -11.16
C GLN A 213 -2.34 16.07 -10.85
N LEU A 214 -2.08 14.76 -10.96
CA LEU A 214 -3.04 13.72 -10.56
C LEU A 214 -3.41 13.85 -9.07
N LYS A 215 -2.44 14.08 -8.19
CA LYS A 215 -2.70 14.31 -6.76
C LYS A 215 -3.61 15.52 -6.50
N LEU A 216 -3.52 16.58 -7.29
CA LEU A 216 -4.41 17.74 -7.16
C LEU A 216 -5.85 17.39 -7.55
N ILE A 217 -6.04 16.52 -8.54
CA ILE A 217 -7.36 16.00 -8.91
C ILE A 217 -7.93 15.16 -7.76
N LEU A 218 -7.14 14.21 -7.25
CA LEU A 218 -7.52 13.30 -6.17
C LEU A 218 -8.00 14.02 -4.91
N LYS A 219 -7.49 15.22 -4.61
CA LYS A 219 -7.94 16.04 -3.47
C LYS A 219 -9.40 16.49 -3.55
N ASN A 220 -10.01 16.46 -4.74
CA ASN A 220 -11.37 16.93 -4.99
C ASN A 220 -12.32 15.81 -5.43
N LEU A 221 -11.86 14.56 -5.41
CA LEU A 221 -12.67 13.38 -5.68
C LEU A 221 -13.12 12.75 -4.37
N ASP A 222 -14.29 12.14 -4.34
CA ASP A 222 -14.66 11.12 -3.33
C ASP A 222 -15.26 9.94 -4.11
N THR A 223 -14.43 8.93 -4.38
CA THR A 223 -14.84 7.77 -5.18
C THR A 223 -14.27 6.49 -4.61
N PHE A 224 -15.10 5.45 -4.56
CA PHE A 224 -14.64 4.11 -4.19
C PHE A 224 -14.05 3.39 -5.41
N VAL A 225 -12.97 2.63 -5.22
CA VAL A 225 -12.39 1.76 -6.24
C VAL A 225 -13.44 0.76 -6.74
N ASN A 226 -14.21 0.17 -5.82
CA ASN A 226 -15.45 -0.55 -6.07
C ASN A 226 -16.27 -0.70 -4.78
N GLU A 227 -17.47 -1.26 -4.90
CA GLU A 227 -18.41 -1.46 -3.79
C GLU A 227 -18.23 -2.82 -3.08
N LYS A 228 -17.45 -3.74 -3.67
CA LYS A 228 -17.23 -5.08 -3.12
C LYS A 228 -16.18 -5.06 -2.01
N THR A 229 -16.55 -5.66 -0.87
CA THR A 229 -15.67 -5.76 0.31
C THR A 229 -14.95 -7.09 0.41
N ASP A 230 -15.36 -8.10 -0.35
CA ASP A 230 -14.66 -9.38 -0.43
C ASP A 230 -13.34 -9.23 -1.20
N VAL A 231 -12.25 -9.78 -0.66
CA VAL A 231 -10.90 -9.58 -1.24
C VAL A 231 -10.82 -10.16 -2.63
N PHE A 232 -11.23 -11.41 -2.81
CA PHE A 232 -11.06 -12.09 -4.10
C PHE A 232 -11.88 -11.45 -5.22
N GLY A 233 -13.19 -11.29 -5.04
CA GLY A 233 -14.08 -10.69 -6.03
C GLY A 233 -13.84 -9.20 -6.19
N GLY A 234 -13.65 -8.47 -5.09
CA GLY A 234 -13.35 -7.04 -5.11
C GLY A 234 -12.03 -6.72 -5.82
N VAL A 235 -10.94 -7.40 -5.48
CA VAL A 235 -9.64 -7.16 -6.13
C VAL A 235 -9.63 -7.62 -7.58
N THR A 236 -10.23 -8.78 -7.89
CA THR A 236 -10.31 -9.26 -9.27
C THR A 236 -11.15 -8.34 -10.16
N GLU A 237 -12.28 -7.83 -9.66
CA GLU A 237 -13.12 -6.90 -10.42
C GLU A 237 -12.41 -5.55 -10.65
N ALA A 238 -11.84 -4.95 -9.60
CA ALA A 238 -11.11 -3.69 -9.73
C ALA A 238 -9.95 -3.84 -10.73
N TRP A 239 -9.20 -4.93 -10.65
CA TRP A 239 -8.10 -5.22 -11.56
C TRP A 239 -8.57 -5.33 -13.01
N LYS A 240 -9.60 -6.13 -13.29
CA LYS A 240 -10.16 -6.29 -14.64
C LYS A 240 -10.70 -4.97 -15.18
N LEU A 241 -11.52 -4.26 -14.40
CA LEU A 241 -12.09 -2.97 -14.80
C LEU A 241 -10.99 -1.96 -15.14
N THR A 242 -9.92 -1.92 -14.35
CA THR A 242 -8.79 -1.02 -14.58
C THR A 242 -8.06 -1.38 -15.87
N LEU A 243 -7.79 -2.66 -16.12
CA LEU A 243 -7.16 -3.13 -17.36
C LEU A 243 -8.01 -2.75 -18.59
N GLU A 244 -9.31 -3.04 -18.57
CA GLU A 244 -10.22 -2.72 -19.69
C GLU A 244 -10.32 -1.21 -19.93
N THR A 245 -10.42 -0.42 -18.86
CA THR A 245 -10.55 1.03 -18.96
C THR A 245 -9.29 1.65 -19.53
N MET A 246 -8.12 1.24 -19.03
CA MET A 246 -6.84 1.78 -19.49
C MET A 246 -6.51 1.33 -20.91
N GLU A 247 -6.85 0.09 -21.31
CA GLU A 247 -6.74 -0.38 -22.71
C GLU A 247 -7.52 0.52 -23.66
N LYS A 248 -8.77 0.87 -23.32
CA LYS A 248 -9.60 1.76 -24.12
C LYS A 248 -9.03 3.18 -24.18
N LEU A 249 -8.57 3.70 -23.03
CA LEU A 249 -7.98 5.04 -22.96
C LEU A 249 -6.72 5.14 -23.83
N VAL A 250 -5.77 4.21 -23.69
CA VAL A 250 -4.56 4.23 -24.55
C VAL A 250 -4.92 4.05 -26.03
N SER A 251 -6.02 3.36 -26.34
CA SER A 251 -6.53 3.20 -27.70
C SER A 251 -7.30 4.42 -28.24
N GLY A 252 -7.37 5.51 -27.50
CA GLY A 252 -8.07 6.73 -27.92
C GLY A 252 -9.59 6.69 -27.75
N ILE A 253 -10.10 5.71 -27.00
CA ILE A 253 -11.53 5.55 -26.75
C ILE A 253 -11.85 6.22 -25.40
N PRO A 254 -12.70 7.27 -25.38
CA PRO A 254 -13.04 7.97 -24.15
C PRO A 254 -13.80 7.05 -23.18
N GLN A 255 -13.55 7.21 -21.88
CA GLN A 255 -14.18 6.41 -20.84
C GLN A 255 -14.88 7.31 -19.81
N GLU A 256 -16.10 6.94 -19.42
CA GLU A 256 -16.76 7.48 -18.22
C GLU A 256 -16.51 6.50 -17.07
N SER A 257 -16.03 7.00 -15.93
CA SER A 257 -15.88 6.19 -14.73
C SER A 257 -16.56 6.82 -13.53
N ARG A 258 -17.35 5.99 -12.82
CA ARG A 258 -18.00 6.32 -11.55
C ARG A 258 -17.24 5.77 -10.34
N HIS A 259 -16.16 5.04 -10.58
CA HIS A 259 -15.37 4.35 -9.57
C HIS A 259 -13.90 4.72 -9.70
N GLY A 260 -13.16 4.68 -8.59
CA GLY A 260 -11.76 5.09 -8.54
C GLY A 260 -10.77 4.07 -9.11
N ALA A 261 -11.21 2.93 -9.63
CA ALA A 261 -10.34 1.87 -10.16
C ALA A 261 -9.42 2.38 -11.28
N ALA A 262 -9.99 3.11 -12.26
CA ALA A 262 -9.22 3.71 -13.36
C ALA A 262 -8.16 4.69 -12.84
N VAL A 263 -8.51 5.51 -11.84
CA VAL A 263 -7.61 6.49 -11.23
C VAL A 263 -6.47 5.80 -10.47
N LEU A 264 -6.75 4.69 -9.80
CA LEU A 264 -5.73 3.84 -9.17
C LEU A 264 -4.77 3.27 -10.23
N GLY A 265 -5.29 2.80 -11.38
CA GLY A 265 -4.48 2.35 -12.52
C GLY A 265 -3.58 3.44 -13.08
N ILE A 266 -4.11 4.65 -13.30
CA ILE A 266 -3.33 5.82 -13.75
C ILE A 266 -2.18 6.11 -12.77
N SER A 267 -2.46 6.08 -11.46
CA SER A 267 -1.47 6.32 -10.42
C SER A 267 -0.38 5.24 -10.36
N ALA A 268 -0.78 3.97 -10.48
CA ALA A 268 0.12 2.82 -10.36
C ALA A 268 0.94 2.54 -11.63
N TRP A 269 0.41 2.83 -12.80
CA TRP A 269 1.02 2.47 -14.10
C TRP A 269 1.67 3.65 -14.81
N HIS A 270 1.45 4.87 -14.31
CA HIS A 270 2.07 6.11 -14.78
C HIS A 270 1.79 6.42 -16.27
N ILE A 271 0.60 6.05 -16.74
CA ILE A 271 0.06 6.44 -18.05
C ILE A 271 -1.07 7.44 -17.77
N TYR A 272 -0.90 8.69 -18.21
CA TYR A 272 -1.74 9.80 -17.76
C TYR A 272 -2.66 10.31 -18.88
N PRO A 273 -3.88 9.76 -19.05
CA PRO A 273 -4.86 10.34 -19.97
C PRO A 273 -5.26 11.74 -19.54
N ASP A 274 -5.82 12.52 -20.45
CA ASP A 274 -6.49 13.76 -20.08
C ASP A 274 -7.75 13.44 -19.26
N ILE A 275 -8.03 14.25 -18.25
CA ILE A 275 -9.09 13.98 -17.27
C ILE A 275 -10.08 15.12 -17.24
N HIS A 276 -11.35 14.81 -17.43
CA HIS A 276 -12.47 15.73 -17.25
C HIS A 276 -13.18 15.39 -15.95
N VAL A 277 -13.16 16.31 -15.00
CA VAL A 277 -13.80 16.15 -13.68
C VAL A 277 -15.11 16.92 -13.69
N PHE A 278 -16.21 16.20 -13.46
CA PHE A 278 -17.57 16.75 -13.41
C PHE A 278 -18.08 16.76 -11.97
N GLY A 279 -18.49 17.91 -11.46
CA GLY A 279 -18.92 18.08 -10.08
C GLY A 279 -19.47 19.49 -9.83
N ALA A 280 -19.17 20.09 -8.68
CA ALA A 280 -19.55 21.48 -8.40
C ALA A 280 -18.93 22.49 -9.38
N ARG A 281 -17.75 22.17 -9.91
CA ARG A 281 -17.10 22.86 -11.03
C ARG A 281 -16.62 21.80 -12.01
N ASN A 282 -16.87 22.03 -13.30
CA ASN A 282 -16.32 21.20 -14.35
C ASN A 282 -14.89 21.66 -14.63
N VAL A 283 -13.94 20.74 -14.52
CA VAL A 283 -12.51 21.02 -14.70
C VAL A 283 -11.95 20.05 -15.73
N GLU A 284 -11.33 20.61 -16.77
CA GLU A 284 -10.57 19.84 -17.75
C GLU A 284 -9.09 19.91 -17.37
N VAL A 285 -8.46 18.74 -17.25
CA VAL A 285 -7.06 18.61 -16.87
C VAL A 285 -6.31 17.93 -17.99
N GLN A 286 -5.52 18.73 -18.70
CA GLN A 286 -4.67 18.27 -19.79
C GLN A 286 -3.36 17.70 -19.22
N MET A 287 -3.17 16.40 -19.37
CA MET A 287 -1.96 15.64 -19.00
C MET A 287 -1.02 15.48 -20.19
N ASN A 288 -1.54 15.50 -21.43
CA ASN A 288 -0.80 15.41 -22.69
C ASN A 288 0.21 14.24 -22.71
N ASP A 289 -0.23 13.06 -22.29
CA ASP A 289 0.63 11.87 -22.32
C ASP A 289 0.71 11.28 -23.73
N PRO A 290 1.92 11.19 -24.33
CA PRO A 290 2.07 10.71 -25.70
C PRO A 290 1.69 9.24 -25.87
N LEU A 291 1.54 8.48 -24.79
CA LEU A 291 1.14 7.07 -24.82
C LEU A 291 -0.39 6.89 -24.86
N VAL A 292 -1.14 7.99 -24.80
CA VAL A 292 -2.60 7.99 -24.90
C VAL A 292 -2.97 8.55 -26.26
N HIS A 293 -3.58 7.73 -27.11
CA HIS A 293 -4.02 8.20 -28.42
C HIS A 293 -5.10 9.29 -28.28
N ASN A 294 -5.17 10.17 -29.28
CA ASN A 294 -6.16 11.24 -29.34
C ASN A 294 -7.57 10.69 -29.14
N GLY A 295 -8.33 11.32 -28.24
CA GLY A 295 -9.68 10.88 -27.84
C GLY A 295 -9.72 10.04 -26.56
N GLY A 296 -8.58 9.57 -26.07
CA GLY A 296 -8.44 8.82 -24.82
C GLY A 296 -8.61 9.72 -23.58
N ILE A 297 -9.83 10.15 -23.34
CA ILE A 297 -10.18 11.07 -22.24
C ILE A 297 -10.94 10.31 -21.15
N LEU A 298 -10.52 10.50 -19.90
CA LEU A 298 -11.22 9.95 -18.74
C LEU A 298 -12.18 11.00 -18.15
N SER A 299 -13.47 10.70 -18.20
CA SER A 299 -14.52 11.49 -17.57
C SER A 299 -14.85 10.93 -16.18
N LEU A 300 -14.70 11.76 -15.14
CA LEU A 300 -14.96 11.41 -13.74
C LEU A 300 -16.16 12.17 -13.22
N GLY A 301 -17.18 11.44 -12.74
CA GLY A 301 -18.30 12.02 -12.01
C GLY A 301 -18.02 12.09 -10.51
N CYS A 302 -18.08 13.29 -9.94
CA CYS A 302 -17.99 13.51 -8.49
C CYS A 302 -19.40 13.62 -7.89
N SER A 303 -19.71 12.76 -6.93
CA SER A 303 -20.81 13.01 -6.00
C SER A 303 -20.35 14.01 -4.93
N PRO A 304 -21.18 14.98 -4.49
CA PRO A 304 -20.84 15.84 -3.37
C PRO A 304 -20.72 15.00 -2.10
N SER A 305 -19.64 15.15 -1.34
CA SER A 305 -19.48 14.46 -0.04
C SER A 305 -18.88 15.37 1.04
N ASP A 306 -19.31 15.12 2.28
CA ASP A 306 -19.10 15.96 3.45
C ASP A 306 -17.99 15.45 4.40
N SER A 307 -17.22 14.39 4.08
CA SER A 307 -16.31 13.81 5.11
C SER A 307 -15.05 13.09 4.65
N HIS A 308 -14.93 12.60 3.41
CA HIS A 308 -13.74 11.87 2.96
C HIS A 308 -13.35 12.27 1.53
N LEU A 309 -12.09 12.65 1.34
CA LEU A 309 -11.53 13.05 0.04
C LEU A 309 -10.57 11.96 -0.44
N GLY A 310 -10.51 11.71 -1.74
CA GLY A 310 -9.62 10.75 -2.40
C GLY A 310 -10.33 9.61 -3.14
N VAL A 311 -9.51 8.66 -3.59
CA VAL A 311 -9.97 7.35 -4.08
C VAL A 311 -9.81 6.34 -2.96
N HIS A 312 -10.90 5.66 -2.57
CA HIS A 312 -10.94 4.77 -1.42
C HIS A 312 -11.08 3.30 -1.83
N TRP A 313 -10.43 2.39 -1.13
CA TRP A 313 -10.70 0.96 -1.27
C TRP A 313 -10.90 0.28 0.08
N SER A 314 -12.03 -0.41 0.25
CA SER A 314 -12.38 -1.14 1.46
C SER A 314 -12.37 -2.64 1.21
N LEU A 315 -11.55 -3.41 1.94
CA LEU A 315 -11.43 -4.86 1.82
C LEU A 315 -11.47 -5.54 3.21
N CYS A 316 -12.09 -6.72 3.30
CA CYS A 316 -12.12 -7.54 4.52
C CYS A 316 -10.95 -8.53 4.53
N LEU A 317 -9.83 -8.16 5.15
CA LEU A 317 -8.58 -8.93 5.07
C LEU A 317 -8.62 -10.16 6.00
N ASN A 318 -8.95 -11.33 5.45
CA ASN A 318 -9.04 -12.59 6.22
C ASN A 318 -7.65 -13.17 6.57
N HIS A 319 -6.63 -12.89 5.74
CA HIS A 319 -5.29 -13.44 5.89
C HIS A 319 -4.29 -12.49 6.57
N PHE A 320 -4.76 -11.45 7.25
CA PHE A 320 -3.90 -10.59 8.07
C PHE A 320 -3.60 -11.30 9.40
N LYS A 321 -2.64 -12.23 9.38
CA LYS A 321 -2.35 -13.25 10.42
C LYS A 321 -1.90 -12.74 11.80
N PHE A 322 -2.01 -11.46 12.13
CA PHE A 322 -1.55 -10.96 13.44
C PHE A 322 -2.64 -10.72 14.49
N TYR A 323 -3.94 -10.58 14.16
CA TYR A 323 -5.00 -10.52 15.20
C TYR A 323 -6.38 -10.93 14.66
N GLY A 324 -6.99 -11.96 15.26
CA GLY A 324 -8.44 -12.11 15.38
C GLY A 324 -9.28 -12.27 14.10
N SER A 325 -10.60 -12.10 14.27
CA SER A 325 -11.62 -12.14 13.22
C SER A 325 -11.37 -11.10 12.12
N SER A 326 -11.79 -11.39 10.88
CA SER A 326 -11.66 -10.52 9.70
C SER A 326 -11.93 -9.05 10.02
N VAL A 327 -10.94 -8.18 9.74
CA VAL A 327 -11.04 -6.74 9.97
C VAL A 327 -11.23 -6.06 8.63
N GLN A 328 -12.32 -5.30 8.49
CA GLN A 328 -12.51 -4.43 7.34
C GLN A 328 -11.47 -3.30 7.40
N ARG A 329 -10.66 -3.19 6.35
CA ARG A 329 -9.68 -2.10 6.18
C ARG A 329 -10.12 -1.20 5.04
N LYS A 330 -10.05 0.12 5.26
CA LYS A 330 -10.28 1.15 4.24
C LYS A 330 -8.97 1.92 4.05
N GLN A 331 -8.45 1.94 2.83
CA GLN A 331 -7.27 2.72 2.45
C GLN A 331 -7.64 3.83 1.45
N THR A 332 -6.83 4.89 1.38
CA THR A 332 -7.10 6.05 0.53
C THR A 332 -5.88 6.48 -0.27
N LEU A 333 -6.07 6.69 -1.58
CA LEU A 333 -5.08 7.24 -2.52
C LEU A 333 -4.89 8.77 -2.34
N GLN A 334 -4.77 9.22 -1.10
CA GLN A 334 -4.52 10.62 -0.74
C GLN A 334 -3.42 10.74 0.31
N GLU A 335 -3.16 9.67 1.08
CA GLU A 335 -2.27 9.76 2.21
C GLU A 335 -0.81 9.91 1.78
N ASN A 336 -0.21 11.02 2.21
CA ASN A 336 1.22 11.04 2.46
C ASN A 336 1.45 10.14 3.69
N PRO A 337 2.01 8.93 3.56
CA PRO A 337 2.20 8.00 4.68
C PRO A 337 3.11 8.55 5.79
N ASN A 338 3.78 9.69 5.53
CA ASN A 338 4.66 10.39 6.47
C ASN A 338 4.01 11.61 7.14
N MET A 339 2.74 11.93 6.84
CA MET A 339 2.06 13.08 7.42
C MET A 339 0.87 12.63 8.25
N ILE A 340 1.04 12.64 9.56
CA ILE A 340 -0.09 12.58 10.48
C ILE A 340 -0.74 13.96 10.57
N ALA A 341 -2.07 14.01 10.55
CA ALA A 341 -2.79 15.26 10.81
C ALA A 341 -2.33 15.85 12.14
N PHE A 342 -2.24 17.17 12.26
CA PHE A 342 -1.73 17.85 13.47
C PHE A 342 -2.47 17.43 14.74
N ARG A 343 -3.78 17.15 14.64
CA ARG A 343 -4.58 16.61 15.74
C ARG A 343 -4.13 15.20 16.16
N ASN A 344 -3.88 14.31 15.19
CA ASN A 344 -3.37 12.95 15.43
C ASN A 344 -1.93 12.96 15.95
N PHE A 345 -1.13 13.95 15.54
CA PHE A 345 0.19 14.25 16.13
C PHE A 345 0.08 14.59 17.61
N HIS A 346 -0.91 15.39 18.02
CA HIS A 346 -1.12 15.68 19.43
C HIS A 346 -1.51 14.44 20.26
N HIS A 347 -2.33 13.52 19.71
CA HIS A 347 -2.61 12.25 20.41
C HIS A 347 -1.33 11.43 20.64
N ALA A 348 -0.45 11.37 19.63
CA ALA A 348 0.86 10.72 19.78
C ALA A 348 1.79 11.46 20.77
N PHE A 349 1.79 12.80 20.77
CA PHE A 349 2.55 13.61 21.73
C PHE A 349 2.18 13.30 23.19
N ILE A 350 0.88 13.16 23.50
CA ILE A 350 0.42 12.78 24.84
C ILE A 350 0.92 11.39 25.21
N GLY A 351 0.90 10.44 24.27
CA GLY A 351 1.47 9.11 24.46
C GLY A 351 2.97 9.13 24.79
N VAL A 352 3.74 10.01 24.15
CA VAL A 352 5.17 10.20 24.46
C VAL A 352 5.36 10.68 25.91
N ILE A 353 4.54 11.62 26.38
CA ILE A 353 4.64 12.15 27.76
C ILE A 353 4.30 11.07 28.79
N LEU A 354 3.20 10.34 28.62
CA LEU A 354 2.82 9.26 29.55
C LEU A 354 3.85 8.12 29.54
N SER A 355 4.51 7.86 28.41
CA SER A 355 5.63 6.92 28.38
C SER A 355 6.87 7.43 29.12
N LYS A 356 7.12 8.75 29.12
CA LYS A 356 8.22 9.36 29.87
C LYS A 356 7.95 9.44 31.37
N TRP A 357 6.68 9.50 31.77
CA TRP A 357 6.24 9.33 33.16
C TRP A 357 6.16 7.87 33.59
N GLU A 358 6.63 6.93 32.76
CA GLU A 358 6.64 5.49 33.02
C GLU A 358 5.26 4.92 33.42
N THR A 359 4.17 5.56 32.96
CA THR A 359 2.81 5.17 33.33
C THR A 359 2.49 3.78 32.79
N SER A 360 2.09 2.84 33.65
CA SER A 360 1.72 1.49 33.22
C SER A 360 0.45 1.50 32.34
N THR A 361 0.14 0.39 31.67
CA THR A 361 -1.07 0.32 30.83
C THR A 361 -2.37 0.40 31.65
N GLU A 362 -2.34 -0.11 32.88
CA GLU A 362 -3.47 -0.13 33.80
C GLU A 362 -3.78 1.26 34.36
N GLU A 363 -2.77 2.13 34.43
CA GLU A 363 -2.87 3.47 35.01
C GLU A 363 -3.13 4.57 33.98
N ILE A 364 -3.33 4.25 32.70
CA ILE A 364 -3.45 5.25 31.63
C ILE A 364 -4.58 6.25 31.88
N SER A 365 -5.73 5.77 32.36
CA SER A 365 -6.87 6.63 32.67
C SER A 365 -6.51 7.67 33.74
N THR A 366 -5.81 7.21 34.78
CA THR A 366 -5.30 8.07 35.87
C THR A 366 -4.22 9.02 35.37
N GLY A 367 -3.28 8.53 34.56
CA GLY A 367 -2.21 9.34 33.97
C GLY A 367 -2.74 10.45 33.05
N LEU A 368 -3.79 10.17 32.27
CA LEU A 368 -4.47 11.19 31.45
C LEU A 368 -5.19 12.22 32.32
N GLN A 369 -5.83 11.82 33.43
CA GLN A 369 -6.44 12.77 34.36
C GLN A 369 -5.41 13.70 35.02
N VAL A 370 -4.29 13.15 35.46
CA VAL A 370 -3.16 13.93 36.01
C VAL A 370 -2.63 14.88 34.95
N PHE A 371 -2.45 14.42 33.71
CA PHE A 371 -2.00 15.25 32.59
C PHE A 371 -2.94 16.43 32.31
N ILE A 372 -4.25 16.19 32.24
CA ILE A 372 -5.27 17.23 32.04
C ILE A 372 -5.22 18.26 33.18
N SER A 373 -5.05 17.78 34.41
CA SER A 373 -5.01 18.63 35.61
C SER A 373 -3.74 19.49 35.67
N LEU A 374 -2.60 18.95 35.22
CA LEU A 374 -1.35 19.71 35.10
C LEU A 374 -1.44 20.77 34.01
N CYS A 375 -2.03 20.44 32.86
CA CYS A 375 -2.24 21.42 31.79
C CYS A 375 -3.12 22.59 32.23
N SER A 376 -4.18 22.35 33.00
CA SER A 376 -5.06 23.41 33.49
C SER A 376 -4.39 24.30 34.54
N LEU A 377 -3.61 23.72 35.46
CA LEU A 377 -2.84 24.47 36.46
C LEU A 377 -1.75 25.33 35.82
N MET A 378 -0.95 24.75 34.92
CA MET A 378 0.14 25.47 34.26
C MET A 378 -0.37 26.56 33.30
N SER A 379 -1.53 26.34 32.66
CA SER A 379 -2.16 27.38 31.82
C SER A 379 -2.62 28.60 32.62
N ALA A 380 -2.92 28.42 33.91
CA ALA A 380 -3.29 29.52 34.80
C ALA A 380 -2.09 30.33 35.27
N GLU A 381 -0.90 29.72 35.33
CA GLU A 381 0.34 30.35 35.81
C GLU A 381 1.10 31.10 34.71
N ASP A 382 1.13 30.59 33.48
CA ASP A 382 1.87 31.20 32.36
C ASP A 382 0.97 31.48 31.14
N PRO A 383 0.59 32.75 30.92
CA PRO A 383 -0.25 33.17 29.80
C PRO A 383 0.36 32.86 28.42
N ASN A 384 1.69 32.75 28.29
CA ASN A 384 2.36 32.56 27.01
C ASN A 384 2.19 31.13 26.47
N ILE A 385 2.03 30.15 27.37
CA ILE A 385 1.83 28.73 27.00
C ILE A 385 0.40 28.25 27.22
N ALA A 386 -0.46 29.08 27.83
CA ALA A 386 -1.84 28.74 28.19
C ALA A 386 -2.68 28.23 27.01
N ILE A 387 -2.57 28.85 25.83
CA ILE A 387 -3.33 28.42 24.64
C ILE A 387 -2.93 26.99 24.23
N VAL A 388 -1.62 26.70 24.24
CA VAL A 388 -1.08 25.40 23.82
C VAL A 388 -1.45 24.33 24.85
N LEU A 389 -1.27 24.60 26.14
CA LEU A 389 -1.61 23.66 27.21
C LEU A 389 -3.11 23.39 27.31
N ASN A 390 -3.97 24.40 27.18
CA ASN A 390 -5.42 24.20 27.11
C ASN A 390 -5.81 23.32 25.91
N SER A 391 -5.22 23.57 24.73
CA SER A 391 -5.46 22.73 23.55
C SER A 391 -4.99 21.29 23.76
N THR A 392 -3.87 21.09 24.45
CA THR A 392 -3.31 19.76 24.74
C THR A 392 -4.16 19.01 25.78
N GLY A 393 -4.71 19.72 26.77
CA GLY A 393 -5.65 19.17 27.75
C GLY A 393 -6.94 18.67 27.10
N ILE A 394 -7.49 19.41 26.13
CA ILE A 394 -8.67 18.97 25.35
C ILE A 394 -8.37 17.67 24.59
N VAL A 395 -7.21 17.60 23.92
CA VAL A 395 -6.81 16.40 23.18
C VAL A 395 -6.57 15.20 24.12
N ALA A 396 -6.05 15.43 25.33
CA ALA A 396 -5.91 14.37 26.33
C ALA A 396 -7.25 13.84 26.84
N GLN A 397 -8.28 14.69 26.88
CA GLN A 397 -9.65 14.28 27.16
C GLN A 397 -10.22 13.41 26.02
N GLU A 398 -9.94 13.75 24.76
CA GLU A 398 -10.30 12.90 23.61
C GLU A 398 -9.62 11.53 23.68
N CYS A 399 -8.33 11.45 24.05
CA CYS A 399 -7.62 10.18 24.26
C CYS A 399 -8.27 9.29 25.32
N ARG A 400 -9.01 9.88 26.27
CA ARG A 400 -9.72 9.17 27.34
C ARG A 400 -11.09 8.69 26.87
N ASP A 401 -11.80 9.51 26.11
CA ASP A 401 -13.22 9.33 25.81
C ASP A 401 -13.48 8.65 24.44
N ASP A 402 -12.54 8.73 23.49
CA ASP A 402 -12.68 8.21 22.12
C ASP A 402 -11.68 7.06 21.79
N PRO A 403 -12.16 5.82 21.60
CA PRO A 403 -11.33 4.66 21.24
C PRO A 403 -10.55 4.81 19.92
N THR A 404 -11.03 5.64 18.99
CA THR A 404 -10.39 5.80 17.66
C THR A 404 -9.07 6.55 17.72
N THR A 405 -8.88 7.39 18.75
CA THR A 405 -7.64 8.15 19.00
C THR A 405 -6.52 7.27 19.59
N ARG A 406 -6.88 6.08 20.10
CA ARG A 406 -6.00 5.22 20.87
C ARG A 406 -4.80 4.70 20.08
N ALA A 407 -4.98 4.46 18.78
CA ALA A 407 -3.91 3.97 17.92
C ALA A 407 -2.73 4.96 17.80
N PHE A 408 -3.01 6.27 17.71
CA PHE A 408 -1.98 7.31 17.64
C PHE A 408 -1.33 7.55 19.01
N PHE A 409 -2.12 7.53 20.08
CA PHE A 409 -1.61 7.58 21.46
C PHE A 409 -0.65 6.41 21.75
N ASP A 410 -1.05 5.18 21.44
CA ASP A 410 -0.22 3.99 21.64
C ASP A 410 1.01 3.97 20.72
N TYR A 411 0.93 4.61 19.54
CA TYR A 411 2.09 4.84 18.68
C TYR A 411 3.13 5.73 19.38
N GLY A 412 2.70 6.86 19.95
CA GLY A 412 3.57 7.76 20.71
C GLY A 412 4.22 7.09 21.92
N ARG A 413 3.43 6.32 22.69
CA ARG A 413 3.93 5.54 23.83
C ARG A 413 5.03 4.55 23.46
N ARG A 414 4.90 3.87 22.32
CA ARG A 414 5.89 2.87 21.85
C ARG A 414 7.14 3.52 21.27
N LYS A 415 7.08 4.80 20.92
CA LYS A 415 8.20 5.55 20.33
C LYS A 415 8.44 6.87 21.10
N PRO A 416 8.84 6.83 22.38
CA PRO A 416 9.08 8.05 23.18
C PRO A 416 10.25 8.90 22.66
N GLN A 417 11.06 8.35 21.74
CA GLN A 417 12.16 9.03 21.05
C GLN A 417 11.71 9.72 19.74
N PHE A 418 10.43 9.60 19.36
CA PHE A 418 9.84 10.19 18.15
C PHE A 418 9.98 11.73 18.12
N LEU A 419 10.09 12.36 19.29
CA LEU A 419 10.34 13.79 19.46
C LEU A 419 11.71 14.05 20.10
N SER A 420 12.72 13.26 19.74
CA SER A 420 14.09 13.56 20.12
C SER A 420 14.48 14.92 19.53
N ILE A 421 14.38 15.96 20.36
CA ILE A 421 15.05 17.23 20.14
C ILE A 421 16.53 16.89 20.29
N GLY A 422 17.14 16.43 19.21
CA GLY A 422 18.56 16.12 19.19
C GLY A 422 19.34 17.39 19.47
N GLY A 423 19.75 17.61 20.72
CA GLY A 423 20.77 18.59 21.12
C GLY A 423 20.53 20.07 20.79
N ILE A 424 19.42 20.46 20.16
CA ILE A 424 19.15 21.86 19.84
C ILE A 424 18.39 22.47 21.01
N ALA A 425 19.14 23.10 21.93
CA ALA A 425 18.57 24.16 22.77
C ALA A 425 18.11 25.27 21.82
N ILE A 426 16.80 25.42 21.66
CA ILE A 426 16.23 26.54 20.90
C ILE A 426 16.33 27.75 21.81
N TYR A 427 17.37 28.56 21.61
CA TYR A 427 17.50 29.86 22.25
C TYR A 427 16.53 30.84 21.58
N GLU A 428 15.54 31.33 22.32
CA GLU A 428 14.89 32.58 21.95
C GLU A 428 15.86 33.76 22.16
N PRO A 429 15.71 34.87 21.43
CA PRO A 429 16.46 36.10 21.72
C PRO A 429 15.99 36.67 23.07
N GLY A 430 16.58 36.21 24.18
CA GLY A 430 16.20 36.64 25.53
C GLY A 430 16.56 35.70 26.69
N ASP A 431 17.55 34.81 26.55
CA ASP A 431 18.06 33.90 27.60
C ASP A 431 17.04 32.96 28.28
N GLN A 432 15.80 32.84 27.79
CA GLN A 432 14.86 31.82 28.27
C GLN A 432 15.02 30.52 27.49
N LEU A 433 15.55 29.51 28.17
CA LEU A 433 15.68 28.15 27.65
C LEU A 433 14.28 27.52 27.52
N LEU A 434 13.78 27.30 26.31
CA LEU A 434 12.55 26.55 26.07
C LEU A 434 12.71 25.13 26.62
N LYS A 435 12.04 24.83 27.74
CA LYS A 435 12.06 23.49 28.34
C LYS A 435 11.34 22.50 27.39
N PRO A 436 11.95 21.35 27.04
CA PRO A 436 11.29 20.31 26.25
C PRO A 436 9.94 19.92 26.85
N TYR A 437 8.96 19.60 26.00
CA TYR A 437 7.61 19.20 26.42
C TYR A 437 6.93 20.22 27.37
N PHE A 438 7.22 21.51 27.20
CA PHE A 438 6.72 22.59 28.06
C PHE A 438 7.10 22.41 29.54
N GLY A 439 8.15 21.64 29.84
CA GLY A 439 8.58 21.32 31.20
C GLY A 439 7.73 20.26 31.90
N LEU A 440 6.75 19.63 31.23
CA LEU A 440 5.86 18.60 31.81
C LEU A 440 6.59 17.32 32.26
N CYS A 441 7.81 17.09 31.78
CA CYS A 441 8.66 15.98 32.22
C CYS A 441 9.74 16.43 33.22
N GLY A 442 9.75 17.70 33.64
CA GLY A 442 10.74 18.23 34.57
C GLY A 442 10.20 18.27 36.00
N ILE A 443 10.95 17.70 36.94
CA ILE A 443 10.57 17.61 38.36
C ILE A 443 10.29 18.98 38.97
N GLU A 444 11.09 20.01 38.65
CA GLU A 444 10.88 21.38 39.12
C GLU A 444 9.53 21.99 38.70
N THR A 445 9.06 21.64 37.50
CA THR A 445 7.78 22.15 36.97
C THR A 445 6.62 21.43 37.65
N LEU A 446 6.75 20.11 37.84
CA LEU A 446 5.75 19.30 38.54
C LEU A 446 5.62 19.73 40.00
N LEU A 447 6.73 19.97 40.70
CA LEU A 447 6.76 20.42 42.10
C LEU A 447 6.05 21.77 42.32
N LYS A 448 6.10 22.68 41.34
CA LYS A 448 5.38 23.96 41.39
C LYS A 448 3.86 23.78 41.37
N CYS A 449 3.37 22.74 40.69
CA CYS A 449 1.94 22.44 40.60
C CYS A 449 1.34 21.89 41.91
N PHE A 450 2.17 21.42 42.85
CA PHE A 450 1.72 20.97 44.18
C PHE A 450 1.61 22.15 45.14
N GLN A 451 0.43 22.40 45.68
CA GLN A 451 0.16 23.51 46.61
C GLN A 451 0.65 23.23 48.05
N ASN A 452 0.82 21.95 48.41
CA ASN A 452 1.15 21.51 49.77
C ASN A 452 2.66 21.20 49.91
N PRO A 453 3.38 21.85 50.86
CA PRO A 453 4.80 21.61 51.11
C PRO A 453 5.15 20.17 51.49
N HIS A 454 4.22 19.43 52.12
CA HIS A 454 4.45 18.04 52.53
C HIS A 454 4.47 17.09 51.32
N ASP A 455 3.68 17.38 50.29
CA ASP A 455 3.61 16.55 49.07
C ASP A 455 4.81 16.80 48.16
N ARG A 456 5.42 17.99 48.24
CA ARG A 456 6.70 18.32 47.57
C ARG A 456 7.87 17.52 48.14
N GLY A 457 7.92 17.34 49.47
CA GLY A 457 9.01 16.64 50.15
C GLY A 457 9.06 15.12 49.89
N LEU A 458 7.94 14.50 49.49
CA LEU A 458 7.90 13.08 49.11
C LEU A 458 8.53 12.82 47.75
N LEU A 459 8.37 13.76 46.80
CA LEU A 459 8.94 13.66 45.44
C LEU A 459 10.43 14.04 45.37
N GLU A 460 10.94 14.84 46.31
CA GLU A 460 12.37 15.17 46.39
C GLU A 460 13.23 14.02 46.98
N GLN A 461 12.61 13.04 47.65
CA GLN A 461 13.32 11.92 48.28
C GLN A 461 13.46 10.68 47.36
N GLU A 462 12.59 10.54 46.36
CA GLU A 462 12.70 9.52 45.32
C GLU A 462 13.41 10.12 44.10
N ASN A 463 14.72 9.91 43.97
CA ASN A 463 15.43 10.18 42.72
C ASN A 463 14.91 9.23 41.62
N ILE A 464 13.86 9.64 40.90
CA ILE A 464 13.37 9.00 39.67
C ILE A 464 13.87 9.79 38.46
#